data_AF-A0A519MB42-F1
#
_entry.id   AF-A0A519MB42-F1
#
_cell.length_a   1.000
_cell.length_b   1.000
_cell.length_c   1.000
_cell.angle_alpha   90.00
_cell.angle_beta   90.00
_cell.angle_gamma   90.00
#
_symmetry.space_group_name_H-M   'P 1'
#
loop_
_entity.id
_entity.type
_entity.pdbx_description
1 polymer ?
#
loop_
_entity_poly.entity_id
_entity_poly.type
_entity_poly.pdbx_seq_one_letter_code
_entity_poly.pdbx_strand_id
1 'polypeptide(L)'
;MMHACPHCQKLGVRNAAVRWSARENPAQCTYCGGLSHVLASTSSAIAMFTWVTLIGGAGLAFGLGSVVMAVAAVLVACAGNVWMWRRCELIPIDRKSAQTANRVGWAATALAVMMGLFS
;
A
#
# COMPACT_ATOMS: atom_id res chain seq x y z
N MET A 1 -14.80 -4.91 2.53
CA MET A 1 -14.33 -4.66 3.90
C MET A 1 -14.10 -3.16 4.09
N MET A 2 -14.44 -2.62 5.25
CA MET A 2 -14.21 -1.22 5.62
C MET A 2 -13.21 -1.15 6.78
N HIS A 3 -12.41 -0.10 6.84
CA HIS A 3 -11.51 0.19 7.95
C HIS A 3 -12.09 1.25 8.87
N ALA A 4 -11.78 1.13 10.16
CA ALA A 4 -12.14 2.12 11.15
C ALA A 4 -11.39 3.42 10.89
N CYS A 5 -12.11 4.53 10.88
CA CYS A 5 -11.50 5.84 10.71
C CYS A 5 -10.86 6.31 12.03
N PRO A 6 -9.61 6.79 12.04
CA PRO A 6 -8.96 7.26 13.27
C PRO A 6 -9.64 8.48 13.90
N HIS A 7 -10.38 9.28 13.12
CA HIS A 7 -11.09 10.47 13.62
C HIS A 7 -12.40 10.15 14.34
N CYS A 8 -13.24 9.28 13.76
CA CYS A 8 -14.60 9.04 14.24
C CYS A 8 -14.85 7.61 14.73
N GLN A 9 -13.85 6.73 14.65
CA GLN A 9 -13.88 5.32 15.03
C GLN A 9 -14.96 4.47 14.32
N LYS A 10 -15.65 5.02 13.32
CA LYS A 10 -16.62 4.30 12.48
C LYS A 10 -15.93 3.62 11.31
N LEU A 11 -16.48 2.47 10.90
CA LEU A 11 -16.08 1.72 9.71
C LEU A 11 -16.51 2.47 8.44
N GLY A 12 -15.73 3.47 8.02
CA GLY A 12 -16.10 4.39 6.93
C GLY A 12 -15.08 4.49 5.80
N VAL A 13 -13.92 3.83 5.92
CA VAL A 13 -12.86 3.91 4.90
C VAL A 13 -12.86 2.63 4.07
N ARG A 14 -13.02 2.73 2.75
CA ARG A 14 -13.05 1.57 1.85
C ARG A 14 -11.65 0.93 1.77
N ASN A 15 -11.57 -0.40 1.77
CA ASN A 15 -10.28 -1.11 1.69
C ASN A 15 -9.50 -0.79 0.39
N ALA A 16 -10.19 -0.65 -0.75
CA ALA A 16 -9.55 -0.18 -1.98
C ALA A 16 -8.93 1.23 -1.81
N ALA A 17 -9.62 2.14 -1.12
CA ALA A 17 -9.09 3.47 -0.84
C ALA A 17 -7.85 3.40 0.08
N VAL A 18 -7.82 2.47 1.04
CA VAL A 18 -6.65 2.24 1.91
C VAL A 18 -5.46 1.69 1.11
N ARG A 19 -5.70 0.71 0.24
CA ARG A 19 -4.66 0.05 -0.57
C ARG A 19 -3.95 1.01 -1.52
N TRP A 20 -4.70 1.96 -2.05
CA TRP A 20 -4.19 3.02 -2.94
C TRP A 20 -4.00 4.35 -2.23
N SER A 21 -4.10 4.39 -0.89
CA SER A 21 -3.90 5.63 -0.15
C SER A 21 -2.43 6.00 -0.12
N ALA A 22 -2.16 7.24 -0.45
CA ALA A 22 -0.85 7.85 -0.33
C ALA A 22 -1.00 9.21 0.37
N ARG A 23 0.13 9.84 0.71
CA ARG A 23 0.11 11.17 1.34
C ARG A 23 -0.49 12.23 0.41
N GLU A 24 -0.25 12.09 -0.89
CA GLU A 24 -0.79 12.92 -1.98
C GLU A 24 -2.25 12.61 -2.33
N ASN A 25 -2.68 11.36 -2.12
CA ASN A 25 -4.05 10.92 -2.36
C ASN A 25 -4.59 10.12 -1.16
N PRO A 26 -4.91 10.81 -0.05
CA PRO A 26 -5.35 10.16 1.17
C PRO A 26 -6.76 9.59 1.03
N ALA A 27 -7.03 8.48 1.72
CA ALA A 27 -8.35 7.90 1.81
C ALA A 27 -9.28 8.77 2.67
N GLN A 28 -10.46 9.06 2.14
CA GLN A 28 -11.49 9.84 2.82
C GLN A 28 -12.52 8.92 3.50
N CYS A 29 -12.88 9.25 4.74
CA CYS A 29 -13.97 8.59 5.46
C CYS A 29 -15.34 9.09 4.96
N THR A 30 -16.26 8.18 4.66
CA THR A 30 -17.61 8.52 4.18
C THR A 30 -18.50 9.20 5.23
N TYR A 31 -18.19 9.05 6.52
CA TYR A 31 -19.01 9.61 7.61
C TYR A 31 -18.56 10.98 8.07
N CYS A 32 -17.28 11.13 8.44
CA CYS A 32 -16.75 12.39 8.97
C CYS A 32 -16.02 13.24 7.94
N GLY A 33 -15.78 12.72 6.72
CA GLY A 33 -15.00 13.43 5.70
C GLY A 33 -13.52 13.63 6.04
N GLY A 34 -13.04 13.03 7.13
CA GLY A 34 -11.65 13.05 7.57
C GLY A 34 -10.74 12.27 6.62
N LEU A 35 -9.51 12.75 6.47
CA LEU A 35 -8.51 12.17 5.58
C LEU A 35 -7.51 11.33 6.37
N SER A 36 -7.18 10.18 5.81
CA SER A 36 -6.26 9.24 6.41
C SER A 36 -5.45 8.52 5.34
N HIS A 37 -4.22 8.15 5.65
CA HIS A 37 -3.34 7.46 4.72
C HIS A 37 -2.56 6.37 5.45
N VAL A 38 -2.12 5.35 4.69
CA VAL A 38 -1.19 4.35 5.19
C VAL A 38 0.24 4.91 5.10
N LEU A 39 1.11 4.57 6.06
CA LEU A 39 2.51 4.96 5.95
C LEU A 39 3.15 4.32 4.73
N ALA A 40 3.98 5.09 4.03
CA ALA A 40 4.78 4.58 2.91
C ALA A 40 5.71 3.42 3.33
N SER A 41 6.20 3.42 4.58
CA SER A 41 7.00 2.31 5.13
C SER A 41 6.19 1.02 5.26
N THR A 42 4.92 1.11 5.66
CA THR A 42 4.04 -0.05 5.76
C THR A 42 3.67 -0.60 4.38
N SER A 43 3.29 0.26 3.44
CA SER A 43 2.93 -0.18 2.08
C SER A 43 4.13 -0.82 1.35
N SER A 44 5.32 -0.22 1.48
CA SER A 44 6.56 -0.77 0.93
C SER A 44 6.98 -2.08 1.61
N ALA A 45 6.84 -2.19 2.93
CA ALA A 45 7.10 -3.44 3.65
C ALA A 45 6.19 -4.59 3.17
N ILE A 46 4.91 -4.31 2.92
CA ILE A 46 3.97 -5.32 2.39
C ILE A 46 4.36 -5.73 0.97
N ALA A 47 4.76 -4.77 0.13
CA ALA A 47 5.25 -5.07 -1.21
C ALA A 47 6.51 -5.94 -1.16
N MET A 48 7.48 -5.57 -0.32
CA MET A 48 8.71 -6.33 -0.12
C MET A 48 8.44 -7.75 0.38
N PHE A 49 7.59 -7.91 1.40
CA PHE A 49 7.19 -9.22 1.90
C PHE A 49 6.62 -10.10 0.78
N THR A 50 5.74 -9.53 -0.05
CA THR A 50 5.09 -10.25 -1.16
C THR A 50 6.13 -10.69 -2.19
N TRP A 51 7.01 -9.79 -2.61
CA TRP A 51 8.05 -10.09 -3.59
C TRP A 51 9.09 -11.10 -3.10
N VAL A 52 9.60 -10.92 -1.88
CA VAL A 52 10.57 -11.85 -1.28
C VAL A 52 9.98 -13.24 -1.14
N THR A 53 8.71 -13.34 -0.73
CA THR A 53 8.03 -14.63 -0.60
C THR A 53 7.84 -15.32 -1.96
N LEU A 54 7.45 -14.56 -2.99
CA LEU A 54 7.27 -15.12 -4.34
C LEU A 54 8.60 -15.54 -4.97
N ILE A 55 9.64 -14.70 -4.88
CA ILE A 55 10.97 -14.99 -5.44
C ILE A 55 11.62 -16.16 -4.70
N GLY A 56 11.63 -16.12 -3.37
CA GLY A 56 12.18 -17.20 -2.55
C GLY A 56 11.42 -18.51 -2.74
N GLY A 57 10.09 -18.45 -2.81
CA GLY A 57 9.23 -19.58 -3.08
C GLY A 57 9.42 -20.18 -4.48
N ALA A 58 9.56 -19.34 -5.51
CA ALA A 58 9.87 -19.79 -6.87
C ALA A 58 11.24 -20.46 -6.94
N GLY A 59 12.26 -19.89 -6.29
CA GLY A 59 13.59 -20.49 -6.20
C GLY A 59 13.57 -21.87 -5.53
N LEU A 60 12.83 -22.01 -4.42
CA LEU A 60 12.65 -23.30 -3.74
C LEU A 60 11.87 -24.30 -4.59
N ALA A 61 10.79 -23.86 -5.24
CA ALA A 61 9.99 -24.72 -6.11
C ALA A 61 10.79 -25.24 -7.31
N PHE A 62 11.61 -24.38 -7.91
CA PHE A 62 12.48 -24.76 -9.01
C PHE A 62 13.59 -25.71 -8.53
N GLY A 63 14.27 -25.39 -7.43
CA GLY A 63 15.35 -26.21 -6.87
C GLY A 63 14.89 -27.61 -6.43
N LEU A 64 13.65 -27.74 -5.96
CA LEU A 64 13.06 -29.01 -5.54
C LEU A 64 12.20 -29.69 -6.62
N GLY A 65 12.01 -29.05 -7.78
CA GLY A 65 11.12 -29.52 -8.84
C GLY A 65 9.66 -29.71 -8.41
N SER A 66 9.21 -28.95 -7.40
CA SER A 66 7.92 -29.19 -6.72
C SER A 66 6.91 -28.09 -6.98
N VAL A 67 5.86 -28.42 -7.71
CA VAL A 67 4.71 -27.53 -7.94
C VAL A 67 3.98 -27.22 -6.62
N VAL A 68 3.98 -28.15 -5.66
CA VAL A 68 3.37 -27.95 -4.35
C VAL A 68 4.04 -26.78 -3.62
N MET A 69 5.37 -26.66 -3.71
CA MET A 69 6.11 -25.55 -3.10
C MET A 69 5.78 -24.21 -3.78
N ALA A 70 5.59 -24.20 -5.10
CA ALA A 70 5.17 -23.00 -5.83
C ALA A 70 3.77 -22.55 -5.36
N VAL A 71 2.82 -23.48 -5.28
CA VAL A 71 1.45 -23.20 -4.82
C VAL A 71 1.46 -22.71 -3.36
N ALA A 72 2.23 -23.37 -2.49
CA ALA A 72 2.35 -22.96 -1.08
C ALA A 72 2.91 -21.53 -0.96
N ALA A 73 3.95 -21.18 -1.72
CA ALA A 73 4.50 -19.83 -1.71
C ALA A 73 3.49 -18.77 -2.15
N VAL A 74 2.71 -19.05 -3.21
CA VAL A 74 1.64 -18.16 -3.67
C VAL A 74 0.57 -17.98 -2.59
N LEU A 75 0.15 -19.07 -1.94
CA LEU A 75 -0.84 -19.01 -0.87
C LEU A 75 -0.33 -18.18 0.33
N VAL A 76 0.92 -18.37 0.74
CA VAL A 76 1.55 -17.59 1.82
C VAL A 76 1.64 -16.12 1.43
N ALA A 77 2.06 -15.82 0.20
CA ALA A 77 2.15 -14.43 -0.29
C ALA A 77 0.77 -13.76 -0.30
N CYS A 78 -0.26 -14.42 -0.83
CA CYS A 78 -1.62 -13.89 -0.88
C CYS A 78 -2.23 -13.71 0.52
N ALA A 79 -2.16 -14.75 1.36
CA ALA A 79 -2.73 -14.71 2.71
C ALA A 79 -2.01 -13.66 3.58
N GLY A 80 -0.68 -13.63 3.53
CA GLY A 80 0.14 -12.64 4.23
C GLY A 80 -0.15 -11.21 3.76
N ASN A 81 -0.24 -10.98 2.44
CA ASN A 81 -0.59 -9.68 1.88
C ASN A 81 -1.96 -9.20 2.40
N VAL A 82 -2.99 -10.05 2.31
CA VAL A 82 -4.34 -9.72 2.79
C VAL A 82 -4.35 -9.45 4.29
N TRP A 83 -3.65 -10.27 5.07
CA TRP A 83 -3.58 -10.13 6.53
C TRP A 83 -2.87 -8.84 6.95
N MET A 84 -1.75 -8.50 6.31
CA MET A 84 -1.03 -7.25 6.59
C MET A 84 -1.88 -6.02 6.26
N TRP A 85 -2.55 -6.00 5.10
CA TRP A 85 -3.47 -4.89 4.76
C TRP A 85 -4.63 -4.76 5.74
N ARG A 86 -5.11 -5.87 6.33
CA ARG A 86 -6.13 -5.81 7.39
C ARG A 86 -5.60 -5.20 8.69
N ARG A 87 -4.30 -5.32 8.97
CA ARG A 87 -3.61 -4.82 10.17
C ARG A 87 -2.95 -3.45 9.99
N CYS A 88 -2.99 -2.86 8.79
CA CYS A 88 -2.43 -1.54 8.55
C CYS A 88 -3.09 -0.48 9.44
N GLU A 89 -2.26 0.30 10.12
CA GLU A 89 -2.69 1.49 10.83
C GLU A 89 -2.88 2.64 9.85
N LEU A 90 -3.98 3.38 10.02
CA LEU A 90 -4.27 4.57 9.23
C LEU A 90 -3.85 5.81 10.03
N ILE A 91 -2.98 6.63 9.44
CA ILE A 91 -2.56 7.89 10.04
C ILE A 91 -3.46 9.03 9.55
N PRO A 92 -4.04 9.83 10.46
CA PRO A 92 -4.81 11.02 10.09
C PRO A 92 -3.90 12.08 9.45
N ILE A 93 -4.39 12.77 8.42
CA ILE A 93 -3.67 13.85 7.75
C ILE A 93 -4.58 15.06 7.56
N ASP A 94 -4.03 16.26 7.73
CA ASP A 94 -4.76 17.49 7.44
C ASP A 94 -4.88 17.74 5.93
N ARG A 95 -5.97 18.37 5.50
CA ARG A 95 -6.23 18.70 4.09
C ARG A 95 -5.13 19.58 3.49
N LYS A 96 -4.62 20.56 4.25
CA LYS A 96 -3.56 21.45 3.76
C LYS A 96 -2.27 20.66 3.51
N SER A 97 -1.92 19.77 4.44
CA SER A 97 -0.74 18.91 4.31
C SER A 97 -0.84 17.97 3.11
N ALA A 98 -2.02 17.39 2.86
CA ALA A 98 -2.25 16.52 1.70
C ALA A 98 -2.12 17.27 0.36
N GLN A 99 -2.66 18.49 0.27
CA GLN A 99 -2.54 19.31 -0.94
C GLN A 99 -1.09 19.73 -1.23
N THR A 100 -0.33 20.10 -0.20
CA THR A 100 1.10 20.40 -0.36
C THR A 100 1.87 19.16 -0.80
N ALA A 101 1.60 17.99 -0.19
CA ALA A 101 2.23 16.74 -0.59
C ALA A 101 1.94 16.39 -2.06
N ASN A 102 0.69 16.58 -2.51
CA ASN A 102 0.31 16.36 -3.90
C ASN A 102 1.03 17.30 -4.87
N ARG A 103 1.16 18.60 -4.54
CA ARG A 103 1.91 19.55 -5.37
C ARG A 103 3.39 19.19 -5.48
N VAL A 104 4.00 18.80 -4.35
CA VAL A 104 5.42 18.39 -4.32
C VAL A 104 5.62 17.08 -5.09
N GLY A 105 4.71 16.12 -4.94
CA GLY A 105 4.74 14.86 -5.69
C GLY A 105 4.70 15.10 -7.20
N TRP A 106 3.76 15.93 -7.69
CA TRP A 106 3.70 16.31 -9.10
C TRP A 106 4.96 17.02 -9.60
N ALA A 107 5.52 17.94 -8.80
CA ALA A 107 6.76 18.64 -9.15
C ALA A 107 7.95 17.67 -9.27
N ALA A 108 8.08 16.73 -8.34
CA ALA A 108 9.13 15.71 -8.38
C ALA A 108 8.97 14.77 -9.58
N THR A 109 7.73 14.37 -9.89
CA THR A 109 7.42 13.51 -11.03
C THR A 109 7.73 14.22 -12.36
N ALA A 110 7.35 15.50 -12.48
CA ALA A 110 7.66 16.32 -13.65
C ALA A 110 9.17 16.50 -13.86
N LEU A 111 9.93 16.75 -12.78
CA LEU A 111 11.40 16.84 -12.85
C LEU A 111 12.05 15.52 -13.27
N ALA A 112 11.58 14.39 -12.75
CA ALA A 112 12.09 13.08 -13.13
C ALA A 112 11.83 12.76 -14.61
N VAL A 113 10.63 13.05 -15.11
CA VAL A 113 10.28 12.89 -16.54
C VAL A 113 11.15 13.79 -17.41
N MET A 114 11.35 15.04 -17.02
CA MET A 114 12.24 15.95 -17.74
C MET A 114 13.66 15.40 -17.80
N MET A 115 14.26 14.99 -16.67
CA MET A 115 15.61 14.42 -16.67
C MET A 115 15.72 13.16 -17.53
N GLY A 116 14.72 12.27 -17.50
CA GLY A 116 14.71 11.05 -18.32
C GLY A 116 14.51 11.28 -19.82
N LEU A 117 13.96 12.44 -20.23
CA LEU A 117 13.86 12.84 -21.64
C LEU A 117 15.16 13.40 -22.20
N PHE A 118 16.07 13.87 -21.33
CA PHE A 118 17.38 14.42 -21.69
C PHE A 118 18.54 13.43 -21.45
N SER A 119 18.25 12.18 -21.09
CA SER A 119 19.22 11.10 -20.86
C SER A 119 19.31 10.12 -22.02
#